data_AF-A0A7S1HFM3-F1
#
_entry.id   AF-A0A7S1HFM3-F1
#
_cell.length_a   1.000
_cell.length_b   1.000
_cell.length_c   1.000
_cell.angle_alpha   90.00
_cell.angle_beta   90.00
_cell.angle_gamma   90.00
#
_symmetry.space_group_name_H-M   'P 1'
#
loop_
_entity.id
_entity.type
_entity.pdbx_description
1 polymer ?
#
loop_
_entity_poly.entity_id
_entity_poly.type
_entity_poly.pdbx_seq_one_letter_code
_entity_poly.pdbx_strand_id
1 'polypeptide(L)'
;APRVATRWGDGGGAGFAFGGASAAARAGAGPLTWMALLLALRGTVFLYQGEELGLAQSEVPFEQMQDPFGLANWPLIPGRDGCRTPMPWQHDAPQAGFSSGPPWLPVDP
;
A
#
# COMPACT_ATOMS: atom_id res chain seq x y z
N ALA A 1 -4.84 -6.34 12.62
CA ALA A 1 -4.49 -5.82 11.28
C ALA A 1 -3.14 -5.12 11.35
N PRO A 2 -2.27 -5.25 10.33
CA PRO A 2 -0.97 -4.58 10.31
C PRO A 2 -1.14 -3.05 10.36
N ARG A 3 -0.17 -2.37 10.97
CA ARG A 3 -0.14 -0.90 11.18
C ARG A 3 0.46 -0.20 9.95
N VAL A 4 -0.11 -0.42 8.77
CA VAL A 4 0.40 0.14 7.52
C VAL A 4 -0.70 0.95 6.86
N ALA A 5 -0.36 2.17 6.45
CA ALA A 5 -1.32 3.18 6.03
C ALA A 5 -1.70 3.14 4.54
N THR A 6 -0.85 2.52 3.72
CA THR A 6 -0.82 2.75 2.27
C THR A 6 -0.55 1.43 1.55
N ARG A 7 0.71 1.02 1.42
CA ARG A 7 1.19 -0.13 0.62
C ARG A 7 0.85 -1.52 1.18
N TRP A 8 -0.01 -1.63 2.20
CA TRP A 8 -0.49 -2.91 2.75
C TRP A 8 -1.93 -2.80 3.29
N GLY A 9 -2.68 -1.81 2.81
CA GLY A 9 -4.06 -1.55 3.20
C GLY A 9 -4.91 -1.14 1.99
N ASP A 10 -6.22 -1.16 2.18
CA ASP A 10 -7.25 -0.81 1.19
C ASP A 10 -7.45 0.72 1.04
N GLY A 11 -6.56 1.54 1.61
CA GLY A 11 -6.74 2.98 1.75
C GLY A 11 -7.86 3.39 2.72
N GLY A 12 -8.62 2.42 3.25
CA GLY A 12 -9.58 2.58 4.33
C GLY A 12 -8.84 2.58 5.65
N GLY A 13 -8.64 3.77 6.23
CA GLY A 13 -7.88 3.92 7.48
C GLY A 13 -8.31 2.92 8.55
N ALA A 14 -7.41 2.03 8.95
CA ALA A 14 -7.65 1.09 10.03
C ALA A 14 -8.00 1.85 11.32
N GLY A 15 -9.20 1.68 11.83
CA GLY A 15 -9.62 2.31 13.08
C GLY A 15 -8.83 1.76 14.26
N PHE A 16 -8.12 2.63 14.99
CA PHE A 16 -7.52 2.26 16.27
C PHE A 16 -8.52 2.58 17.38
N ALA A 17 -8.97 1.56 18.10
CA ALA A 17 -9.86 1.71 19.26
C ALA A 17 -9.20 1.10 20.51
N PHE A 18 -9.06 1.90 21.56
CA PHE A 18 -8.84 1.44 22.93
C PHE A 18 -10.11 1.76 23.74
N GLY A 19 -10.73 0.74 24.34
CA GLY A 19 -11.94 0.89 25.14
C GLY A 19 -13.22 0.97 24.29
N GLY A 20 -14.00 -0.10 24.30
CA GLY A 20 -15.20 -0.22 23.46
C GLY A 20 -16.27 0.84 23.77
N ALA A 21 -16.73 1.54 22.73
CA ALA A 21 -18.13 1.72 22.36
C ALA A 21 -18.18 2.38 20.98
N SER A 22 -19.00 1.82 20.10
CA SER A 22 -19.24 2.27 18.72
C SER A 22 -19.92 3.65 18.72
N ALA A 23 -19.24 4.66 18.16
CA ALA A 23 -19.83 5.96 17.88
C ALA A 23 -19.37 6.42 16.50
N ALA A 24 -20.24 6.17 15.50
CA ALA A 24 -20.15 6.58 14.09
C ALA A 24 -18.85 6.17 13.39
N ALA A 25 -18.95 5.48 12.25
CA ALA A 25 -17.84 5.24 11.35
C ALA A 25 -17.26 6.59 10.86
N ARG A 26 -16.39 7.20 11.67
CA ARG A 26 -15.60 8.36 11.28
C ARG A 26 -14.70 7.86 10.15
N ALA A 27 -14.73 8.58 9.03
CA ALA A 27 -13.80 8.39 7.93
C ALA A 27 -12.42 8.05 8.52
N GLY A 28 -11.90 6.86 8.18
CA GLY A 28 -10.66 6.36 8.75
C GLY A 28 -9.54 7.39 8.61
N ALA A 29 -8.56 7.35 9.52
CA ALA A 29 -7.38 8.21 9.39
C ALA A 29 -6.75 7.98 8.01
N GLY A 30 -6.70 9.03 7.19
CA GLY A 30 -6.11 8.97 5.86
C GLY A 30 -4.59 8.80 5.90
N PRO A 31 -3.93 8.61 4.74
CA PRO A 31 -2.49 8.37 4.66
C PRO A 31 -1.67 9.49 5.35
N LEU A 32 -2.10 10.74 5.21
CA LEU A 32 -1.48 11.91 5.86
C LEU A 32 -1.53 11.84 7.39
N THR A 33 -2.67 11.43 7.97
CA THR A 33 -2.82 11.33 9.43
C THR A 33 -1.96 10.20 9.99
N TRP A 34 -1.88 9.06 9.30
CA TRP A 34 -0.99 7.97 9.68
C TRP A 34 0.49 8.37 9.57
N MET A 35 0.85 9.09 8.51
CA MET A 35 2.21 9.60 8.33
C MET A 35 2.59 10.55 9.46
N ALA A 36 1.71 11.50 9.80
CA ALA A 36 1.93 12.44 10.90
C ALA A 36 2.15 11.72 12.24
N LEU A 37 1.36 10.67 12.51
CA LEU A 37 1.55 9.84 13.71
C LEU A 37 2.91 9.12 13.68
N LEU A 38 3.26 8.45 12.58
CA LEU A 38 4.53 7.72 12.46
C LEU A 38 5.73 8.65 12.71
N LEU A 39 5.70 9.86 12.15
CA LEU A 39 6.74 10.87 12.31
C LEU A 39 6.77 11.51 13.71
N ALA A 40 5.67 11.48 14.44
CA ALA A 40 5.59 12.04 15.81
C ALA A 40 6.01 11.04 16.90
N LEU A 41 6.16 9.75 16.57
CA LEU A 41 6.63 8.74 17.53
C LEU A 41 8.12 8.93 17.84
N ARG A 42 8.46 8.87 19.13
CA ARG A 42 9.86 8.89 19.56
C ARG A 42 10.59 7.64 19.06
N GLY A 43 11.51 7.80 18.13
CA GLY A 43 12.35 6.72 17.63
C GLY A 43 12.89 7.01 16.22
N THR A 44 13.47 5.99 15.62
CA THR A 44 13.87 6.03 14.20
C THR A 44 12.68 5.64 13.33
N VAL A 45 12.43 6.41 12.28
CA VAL A 45 11.36 6.16 11.32
C VAL A 45 11.89 5.34 10.15
N PHE A 46 11.14 4.32 9.75
CA PHE A 46 11.32 3.62 8.48
C PHE A 46 10.11 3.95 7.61
N LEU A 47 10.38 4.47 6.42
CA LEU A 47 9.37 4.84 5.44
C LEU A 47 9.56 3.98 4.20
N TYR A 48 8.50 3.34 3.73
CA TYR A 48 8.54 2.52 2.54
C TYR A 48 8.23 3.34 1.28
N GLN A 49 8.76 2.92 0.13
CA GLN A 49 8.64 3.66 -1.12
C GLN A 49 7.17 3.84 -1.56
N GLY A 50 6.77 5.08 -1.81
CA GLY A 50 5.40 5.44 -2.16
C GLY A 50 4.48 5.67 -0.96
N GLU A 51 4.89 5.38 0.27
CA GLU A 51 4.10 5.77 1.45
C GLU A 51 4.06 7.29 1.62
N GLU A 52 5.13 7.99 1.21
CA GLU A 52 5.20 9.45 1.15
C GLU A 52 4.18 10.06 0.18
N LEU A 53 3.80 9.30 -0.85
CA LEU A 53 2.80 9.68 -1.84
C LEU A 53 1.39 9.19 -1.47
N GLY A 54 1.26 8.39 -0.41
CA GLY A 54 -0.02 7.81 -0.01
C GLY A 54 -0.47 6.61 -0.87
N LEU A 55 0.43 5.93 -1.58
CA LEU A 55 0.06 4.87 -2.54
C LEU A 55 -0.56 3.65 -1.86
N ALA A 56 -1.77 3.29 -2.26
CA ALA A 56 -2.47 2.12 -1.74
C ALA A 56 -1.80 0.79 -2.17
N GLN A 57 -2.32 -0.32 -1.62
CA GLN A 57 -2.01 -1.66 -2.12
C GLN A 57 -2.56 -1.80 -3.54
N SER A 58 -1.70 -2.16 -4.51
CA SER A 58 -2.12 -2.44 -5.88
C SER A 58 -2.74 -3.84 -6.00
N GLU A 59 -3.72 -3.97 -6.90
CA GLU A 59 -4.29 -5.27 -7.27
C GLU A 59 -3.52 -5.88 -8.44
N VAL A 60 -2.69 -6.88 -8.14
CA VAL A 60 -1.93 -7.62 -9.16
C VAL A 60 -2.72 -8.87 -9.58
N PRO A 61 -3.06 -9.03 -10.87
CA PRO A 61 -3.77 -10.20 -11.37
C PRO A 61 -2.88 -11.45 -11.30
N PHE A 62 -3.50 -12.62 -11.16
CA PHE A 62 -2.78 -13.89 -10.97
C PHE A 62 -1.78 -14.19 -12.09
N GLU A 63 -2.11 -13.85 -13.33
CA GLU A 63 -1.26 -14.09 -14.50
C GLU A 63 0.03 -13.28 -14.49
N GLN A 64 0.06 -12.19 -13.71
CA GLN A 64 1.23 -11.30 -13.55
C GLN A 64 1.90 -11.45 -12.19
N MET A 65 1.40 -12.35 -11.33
CA MET A 65 1.96 -12.60 -10.01
C MET A 65 3.36 -13.23 -10.13
N GLN A 66 4.30 -12.69 -9.36
CA GLN A 66 5.70 -13.11 -9.34
C GLN A 66 6.12 -13.69 -7.98
N ASP A 67 5.44 -13.31 -6.89
CA ASP A 67 5.79 -13.73 -5.54
C ASP A 67 5.50 -15.23 -5.32
N PRO A 68 6.52 -16.07 -5.04
CA PRO A 68 6.32 -17.49 -4.77
C PRO A 68 5.37 -17.75 -3.60
N PHE A 69 5.32 -16.83 -2.62
CA PHE A 69 4.43 -16.96 -1.47
C PHE A 69 2.96 -16.75 -1.85
N GLY A 70 2.67 -15.80 -2.76
CA GLY A 70 1.33 -15.60 -3.30
C GLY A 70 0.91 -16.77 -4.19
N LEU A 71 1.80 -17.19 -5.10
CA LEU A 71 1.55 -18.30 -6.02
C LEU A 71 1.25 -19.61 -5.28
N ALA A 72 1.96 -19.90 -4.18
CA ALA A 72 1.75 -21.11 -3.39
C ALA A 72 0.44 -21.14 -2.59
N ASN A 73 -0.17 -19.98 -2.32
CA ASN A 73 -1.33 -19.84 -1.42
C ASN A 73 -2.53 -19.16 -2.08
N TRP A 74 -2.51 -19.00 -3.40
CA TRP A 74 -3.61 -18.41 -4.15
C TRP A 74 -4.86 -19.30 -4.10
N PRO A 75 -6.08 -18.73 -3.98
CA PRO A 75 -6.42 -17.30 -3.88
C PRO A 75 -6.52 -16.77 -2.44
N LEU A 76 -6.17 -17.59 -1.44
CA LEU A 76 -6.37 -17.24 -0.02
C LEU A 76 -5.42 -16.14 0.45
N ILE A 77 -4.22 -16.08 -0.13
CA ILE A 77 -3.20 -15.07 0.20
C ILE A 77 -2.69 -14.44 -1.10
N PRO A 78 -2.90 -13.13 -1.33
CA PRO A 78 -2.49 -12.46 -2.56
C PRO A 78 -0.97 -12.26 -2.71
N GLY A 79 -0.18 -12.62 -1.69
CA GLY A 79 1.27 -12.44 -1.69
C GLY A 79 1.71 -11.00 -1.41
N ARG A 80 2.91 -10.65 -1.87
CA ARG A 80 3.57 -9.36 -1.60
C ARG A 80 3.66 -8.46 -2.85
N ASP A 81 3.18 -8.90 -4.00
CA ASP A 81 3.40 -8.15 -5.24
C ASP A 81 2.67 -6.81 -5.28
N GLY A 82 1.49 -6.70 -4.65
CA GLY A 82 0.74 -5.45 -4.62
C GLY A 82 1.45 -4.27 -3.95
N CYS A 83 2.40 -4.53 -3.04
CA CYS A 83 3.22 -3.48 -2.43
C CYS A 83 4.51 -3.19 -3.22
N ARG A 84 4.82 -4.02 -4.22
CA ARG A 84 6.07 -3.99 -5.00
C ARG A 84 5.87 -3.46 -6.41
N THR A 85 4.68 -2.96 -6.73
CA THR A 85 4.40 -2.36 -8.03
C THR A 85 5.33 -1.17 -8.31
N PRO A 86 5.69 -0.93 -9.58
CA PRO A 86 6.60 0.14 -9.96
C PRO A 86 6.21 1.52 -9.41
N MET A 87 7.19 2.38 -9.15
CA MET A 87 6.95 3.73 -8.65
C MET A 87 6.42 4.66 -9.75
N PRO A 88 5.34 5.41 -9.49
CA PRO A 88 4.81 6.38 -10.45
C PRO A 88 5.57 7.71 -10.35
N TRP A 89 6.56 7.92 -11.22
CA TRP A 89 7.38 9.14 -11.24
C TRP A 89 6.72 10.29 -11.99
N GLN A 90 5.96 9.98 -13.05
CA GLN A 90 5.31 10.96 -13.92
C GLN A 90 3.92 10.46 -14.31
N HIS A 91 2.89 11.27 -14.06
CA HIS A 91 1.48 10.93 -14.30
C HIS A 91 1.20 10.59 -15.78
N ASP A 92 1.69 11.42 -16.71
CA ASP A 92 1.33 11.31 -18.13
C ASP A 92 2.35 10.50 -18.97
N ALA A 93 3.37 9.93 -18.33
CA ALA A 93 4.39 9.17 -19.04
C ALA A 93 4.01 7.68 -19.16
N PRO A 94 4.40 6.99 -20.26
CA PRO A 94 4.28 5.54 -20.34
C PRO A 94 4.90 4.86 -19.11
N GLN A 95 4.21 3.84 -18.58
CA GLN A 95 4.64 3.12 -17.37
C GLN A 95 4.91 4.05 -16.16
N ALA A 96 4.17 5.15 -16.07
CA ALA A 96 4.34 6.23 -15.09
C ALA A 96 5.78 6.77 -15.00
N GLY A 97 6.54 6.70 -16.10
CA GLY A 97 7.95 7.12 -16.15
C GLY A 97 8.93 6.17 -15.45
N PHE A 98 8.50 4.97 -15.04
CA PHE A 98 9.37 3.99 -14.38
C PHE A 98 10.36 3.30 -15.33
N SER A 99 9.93 2.98 -16.53
CA SER A 99 10.72 2.22 -17.51
C SER A 99 10.33 2.60 -18.94
N SER A 100 11.25 2.44 -19.88
CA SER A 100 10.98 2.54 -21.31
C SER A 100 10.35 1.28 -21.91
N GLY A 101 10.41 0.15 -21.18
CA GLY A 101 9.83 -1.14 -21.56
C GLY A 101 8.82 -1.66 -20.53
N PRO A 102 8.18 -2.81 -20.79
CA PRO A 102 7.22 -3.40 -19.86
C PRO A 102 7.92 -3.75 -18.53
N PRO A 103 7.43 -3.24 -17.38
CA PRO A 103 7.98 -3.57 -16.09
C PRO A 103 7.67 -5.02 -15.67
N TRP A 104 8.37 -5.49 -14.65
CA TRP A 104 8.25 -6.83 -14.08
C TRP A 104 6.92 -7.08 -13.34
N LEU A 105 6.23 -6.01 -12.93
CA LEU A 105 4.90 -6.00 -12.34
C LEU A 105 4.10 -4.85 -12.96
N PRO A 106 2.75 -4.94 -13.01
CA PRO A 106 1.91 -3.89 -13.56
C PRO A 106 2.08 -2.58 -12.79
N VAL A 107 2.06 -1.47 -13.52
CA VAL A 107 2.00 -0.12 -12.93
C VAL A 107 0.56 0.12 -12.49
N ASP A 108 0.40 0.58 -11.25
CA ASP A 108 -0.91 1.00 -10.74
C ASP A 108 -1.36 2.26 -11.50
N PRO A 109 -2.65 2.37 -11.89
CA PRO A 109 -3.17 3.52 -12.62
C PRO A 109 -3.10 4.83 -11.85
#